data_AF-A0A7K3Z7K7-F1
#
_entry.id   AF-A0A7K3Z7K7-F1
#
_cell.length_a   1.000
_cell.length_b   1.000
_cell.length_c   1.000
_cell.angle_alpha   90.00
_cell.angle_beta   90.00
_cell.angle_gamma   90.00
#
_symmetry.space_group_name_H-M   'P 1'
#
loop_
_entity.id
_entity.type
_entity.pdbx_description
1 polymer ?
#
loop_
_entity_poly.entity_id
_entity_poly.type
_entity_poly.pdbx_seq_one_letter_code
_entity_poly.pdbx_strand_id
1 'polypeptide(L)'
;MMKKQIVFVSILLIAALLIAGILIAVIYFNQEKINMYTYPLSANNKTYIVTLETNWNEENAPSVSLLNTSIGSPGVELYFLGATEEKTISYNITIPTDLLWGNISLVKKYYLQDPESYTLINNGTHNCLHMTFDYVPFFSGIGYFNIFGTEGAW
;
A
#
# COMPACT_ATOMS: atom_id res chain seq x y z
N MET A 1 2.74 57.99 18.44
CA MET A 1 2.84 57.12 17.24
C MET A 1 3.26 55.68 17.57
N MET A 2 4.27 55.47 18.42
CA MET A 2 4.82 54.14 18.77
C MET A 2 3.78 53.12 19.29
N LYS A 3 2.81 53.53 20.13
CA LYS A 3 1.79 52.59 20.68
C LYS A 3 0.93 51.92 19.60
N LYS A 4 0.57 52.64 18.53
CA LYS A 4 -0.23 52.08 17.43
C LYS A 4 0.57 51.09 16.58
N GLN A 5 1.86 51.37 16.37
CA GLN A 5 2.77 50.47 15.66
C GLN A 5 3.01 49.17 16.44
N ILE A 6 3.20 49.26 17.76
CA ILE A 6 3.34 48.08 18.63
C ILE A 6 2.09 47.20 18.56
N VAL A 7 0.89 47.79 18.69
CA VAL A 7 -0.38 47.03 18.58
C VAL A 7 -0.50 46.34 17.22
N PHE A 8 -0.15 47.03 16.13
CA PHE A 8 -0.23 46.48 14.78
C PHE A 8 0.75 45.30 14.59
N VAL A 9 1.98 45.43 15.08
CA VAL A 9 2.99 44.34 15.05
C VAL A 9 2.53 43.15 15.90
N SER A 10 1.95 43.39 17.07
CA SER A 10 1.43 42.31 17.92
C SER A 10 0.29 41.53 17.25
N ILE A 11 -0.63 42.22 16.57
CA ILE A 11 -1.73 41.59 15.83
C ILE A 11 -1.18 40.73 14.68
N LEU A 12 -0.22 41.26 13.92
CA LEU A 12 0.46 40.53 12.85
C LEU A 12 1.18 39.27 13.36
N LEU A 13 1.87 39.38 14.49
CA LEU A 13 2.57 38.26 15.11
C LEU A 13 1.59 37.18 15.56
N ILE A 14 0.48 37.56 16.20
CA ILE A 14 -0.55 36.62 16.64
C ILE A 14 -1.19 35.93 15.43
N ALA A 15 -1.52 36.68 14.37
CA ALA A 15 -2.09 36.12 13.15
C ALA A 15 -1.13 35.13 12.46
N ALA A 16 0.16 35.46 12.39
CA ALA A 16 1.18 34.59 11.82
C ALA A 16 1.33 33.27 12.62
N LEU A 17 1.34 33.36 13.96
CA LEU A 17 1.38 32.18 14.83
C LEU A 17 0.14 31.30 14.68
N LEU A 18 -1.04 31.90 14.52
CA LEU A 18 -2.29 31.19 14.29
C LEU A 18 -2.28 30.43 12.97
N ILE A 19 -1.84 31.07 11.89
CA ILE A 19 -1.72 30.43 10.56
C ILE A 19 -0.69 29.30 10.61
N ALA A 20 0.48 29.53 11.22
CA ALA A 20 1.49 28.49 11.38
C ALA A 20 0.98 27.29 12.19
N GLY A 21 0.27 27.55 13.29
CA GLY A 21 -0.35 26.50 14.10
C GLY A 21 -1.38 25.67 13.34
N ILE A 22 -2.24 26.32 12.54
CA ILE A 22 -3.20 25.62 11.68
C ILE A 22 -2.47 24.79 10.62
N LEU A 23 -1.43 25.34 9.99
CA LEU A 23 -0.66 24.61 8.97
C LEU A 23 0.00 23.36 9.55
N ILE A 24 0.61 23.47 10.72
CA ILE A 24 1.23 22.34 11.42
C ILE A 24 0.19 21.30 11.82
N ALA A 25 -0.97 21.73 12.35
CA ALA A 25 -2.05 20.82 12.69
C ALA A 25 -2.56 20.07 11.45
N VAL A 26 -2.79 20.77 10.33
CA VAL A 26 -3.22 20.15 9.07
C VAL A 26 -2.20 19.13 8.58
N ILE A 27 -0.90 19.45 8.61
CA ILE A 27 0.16 18.52 8.21
C ILE A 27 0.20 17.30 9.14
N TYR A 28 0.12 17.52 10.45
CA TYR A 28 0.25 16.46 11.45
C TYR A 28 -0.98 15.53 11.46
N PHE A 29 -2.19 16.07 11.34
CA PHE A 29 -3.42 15.28 11.33
C PHE A 29 -3.72 14.61 9.97
N ASN A 30 -3.17 15.11 8.87
CA ASN A 30 -3.33 14.50 7.54
C ASN A 30 -2.16 13.60 7.11
N GLN A 31 -1.25 13.23 8.02
CA GLN A 31 -0.31 12.16 7.69
C GLN A 31 -1.08 10.84 7.62
N GLU A 32 -1.27 10.32 6.41
CA GLU A 32 -1.76 8.96 6.23
C GLU A 32 -0.80 8.00 6.94
N LYS A 33 -1.34 7.28 7.91
CA LYS A 33 -0.58 6.30 8.67
C LYS A 33 -0.19 5.16 7.75
N ILE A 34 1.10 5.05 7.46
CA ILE A 34 1.67 3.91 6.74
C ILE A 34 1.91 2.78 7.74
N ASN A 35 1.28 1.64 7.51
CA ASN A 35 1.46 0.42 8.27
C ASN A 35 2.34 -0.56 7.48
N MET A 36 3.17 -1.31 8.20
CA MET A 36 4.05 -2.33 7.62
C MET A 36 3.74 -3.69 8.25
N TYR A 37 3.51 -4.68 7.40
CA TYR A 37 3.20 -6.05 7.78
C TYR A 37 4.21 -7.00 7.13
N THR A 38 4.43 -8.15 7.78
CA THR A 38 5.36 -9.17 7.31
C THR A 38 4.72 -10.54 7.41
N TYR A 39 4.79 -11.31 6.34
CA TYR A 39 4.12 -12.58 6.17
C TYR A 39 5.14 -13.66 5.81
N PRO A 40 5.41 -14.61 6.73
CA PRO A 40 6.22 -15.77 6.41
C PRO A 40 5.39 -16.77 5.58
N LEU A 41 5.77 -16.96 4.32
CA LEU A 41 5.11 -17.89 3.40
C LEU A 41 6.00 -19.12 3.20
N SER A 42 5.47 -20.32 3.40
CA SER A 42 6.23 -21.56 3.25
C SER A 42 5.93 -22.26 1.93
N ALA A 43 6.95 -22.38 1.07
CA ALA A 43 6.86 -23.07 -0.22
C ALA A 43 8.18 -23.82 -0.49
N ASN A 44 8.12 -24.95 -1.19
CA ASN A 44 9.32 -25.70 -1.62
C ASN A 44 10.33 -25.99 -0.48
N ASN A 45 9.83 -26.34 0.70
CA ASN A 45 10.64 -26.57 1.93
C ASN A 45 11.49 -25.36 2.37
N LYS A 46 11.15 -24.15 1.92
CA LYS A 46 11.73 -22.88 2.33
C LYS A 46 10.66 -21.96 2.89
N THR A 47 11.06 -21.05 3.77
CA THR A 47 10.21 -19.95 4.25
C THR A 47 10.69 -18.66 3.63
N TYR A 48 9.76 -17.94 3.00
CA TYR A 48 9.96 -16.68 2.33
C TYR A 48 9.31 -15.57 3.14
N ILE A 49 9.96 -14.41 3.20
CA ILE A 49 9.44 -13.25 3.91
C ILE A 49 8.86 -12.29 2.89
N VAL A 50 7.52 -12.16 2.89
CA VAL A 50 6.80 -11.18 2.08
C VAL A 50 6.43 -10.00 2.95
N THR A 51 6.73 -8.78 2.51
CA THR A 51 6.41 -7.55 3.27
C THR A 51 5.37 -6.73 2.53
N LEU A 52 4.44 -6.15 3.28
CA LEU A 52 3.39 -5.26 2.78
C LEU A 52 3.47 -3.94 3.51
N GLU A 53 3.71 -2.87 2.76
CA GLU A 53 3.55 -1.49 3.22
C GLU A 53 2.25 -0.93 2.67
N THR A 54 1.42 -0.31 3.50
CA THR A 54 0.11 0.21 3.06
C THR A 54 -0.43 1.29 3.98
N ASN A 55 -1.20 2.24 3.43
CA ASN A 55 -1.99 3.19 4.22
C ASN A 55 -3.26 2.57 4.83
N TRP A 56 -3.50 1.27 4.63
CA TRP A 56 -4.61 0.53 5.26
C TRP A 56 -4.47 0.51 6.78
N ASN A 57 -5.40 1.15 7.48
CA ASN A 57 -5.35 1.40 8.92
C ASN A 57 -6.58 0.87 9.68
N GLU A 58 -7.31 -0.08 9.12
CA GLU A 58 -8.45 -0.73 9.77
C GLU A 58 -8.02 -1.74 10.84
N GLU A 59 -8.95 -2.15 11.71
CA GLU A 59 -8.69 -3.12 12.79
C GLU A 59 -8.12 -4.45 12.28
N ASN A 60 -8.56 -4.89 11.11
CA ASN A 60 -8.07 -6.12 10.49
C ASN A 60 -6.88 -5.80 9.58
N ALA A 61 -5.72 -6.39 9.91
CA ALA A 61 -4.57 -6.39 9.02
C ALA A 61 -4.93 -7.07 7.69
N PRO A 62 -4.36 -6.61 6.56
CA PRO A 62 -4.49 -7.34 5.30
C PRO A 62 -3.95 -8.76 5.47
N SER A 63 -4.44 -9.68 4.65
CA SER A 63 -3.91 -11.05 4.59
C SER A 63 -3.07 -11.23 3.34
N VAL A 64 -1.98 -11.98 3.46
CA VAL A 64 -1.14 -12.40 2.35
C VAL A 64 -0.96 -13.90 2.44
N SER A 65 -1.25 -14.62 1.35
CA SER A 65 -1.22 -16.08 1.30
C SER A 65 -0.61 -16.58 -0.01
N LEU A 66 -0.24 -17.86 -0.03
CA LEU A 66 0.22 -18.51 -1.26
C LEU A 66 -0.98 -19.02 -2.05
N LEU A 67 -0.99 -18.73 -3.35
CA LEU A 67 -1.93 -19.33 -4.29
C LEU A 67 -1.38 -20.67 -4.77
N ASN A 68 -2.09 -21.73 -4.44
CA ASN A 68 -1.83 -23.03 -5.02
C ASN A 68 -2.52 -23.11 -6.38
N THR A 69 -1.83 -22.70 -7.44
CA THR A 69 -2.37 -22.77 -8.79
C THR A 69 -2.14 -24.18 -9.35
N SER A 70 -3.16 -24.74 -9.99
CA SER A 70 -3.08 -26.00 -10.73
C SER A 70 -2.22 -25.91 -12.00
N ILE A 71 -1.68 -24.72 -12.32
CA ILE A 71 -1.00 -24.40 -13.58
C ILE A 71 0.53 -24.27 -13.38
N GLY A 72 1.05 -24.50 -12.17
CA GLY A 72 2.50 -24.47 -11.92
C GLY A 72 3.08 -23.06 -11.75
N SER A 73 2.30 -22.01 -12.00
CA SER A 73 2.70 -20.64 -11.68
C SER A 73 2.56 -20.38 -10.17
N PRO A 74 3.67 -20.11 -9.44
CA PRO A 74 3.55 -19.61 -8.08
C PRO A 74 2.78 -18.29 -8.10
N GLY A 75 1.93 -18.08 -7.10
CA GLY A 75 1.16 -16.86 -6.95
C GLY A 75 1.08 -16.44 -5.49
N VAL A 76 0.92 -15.15 -5.28
CA VAL A 76 0.65 -14.55 -3.96
C VAL A 76 -0.71 -13.89 -4.02
N GLU A 77 -1.57 -14.22 -3.07
CA GLU A 77 -2.84 -13.56 -2.83
C GLU A 77 -2.66 -12.49 -1.76
N LEU A 78 -3.21 -11.32 -2.01
CA LEU A 78 -3.28 -10.20 -1.07
C LEU A 78 -4.74 -9.78 -0.93
N TYR A 79 -5.24 -9.73 0.30
CA TYR A 79 -6.62 -9.38 0.56
C TYR A 79 -6.78 -8.36 1.70
N PHE A 80 -7.40 -7.23 1.36
CA PHE A 80 -7.82 -6.18 2.28
C PHE A 80 -9.31 -6.37 2.64
N LEU A 81 -9.61 -6.46 3.93
CA LEU A 81 -10.97 -6.66 4.44
C LEU A 81 -11.22 -5.81 5.68
N GLY A 82 -12.40 -5.22 5.79
CA GLY A 82 -12.91 -4.67 7.05
C GLY A 82 -13.14 -3.16 7.09
N ALA A 83 -12.86 -2.43 6.01
CA ALA A 83 -13.24 -1.02 5.95
C ALA A 83 -14.76 -0.89 5.87
N THR A 84 -15.30 0.08 6.60
CA THR A 84 -16.73 0.45 6.61
C THR A 84 -17.04 1.63 5.70
N GLU A 85 -16.01 2.29 5.17
CA GLU A 85 -16.12 3.48 4.34
C GLU A 85 -15.27 3.34 3.07
N GLU A 86 -15.61 4.10 2.04
CA GLU A 86 -14.81 4.20 0.82
C GLU A 86 -13.50 4.92 1.10
N LYS A 87 -12.39 4.35 0.63
CA LYS A 87 -11.05 4.90 0.85
C LYS A 87 -10.13 4.58 -0.32
N THR A 88 -9.24 5.51 -0.65
CA THR A 88 -8.15 5.25 -1.58
C THR A 88 -7.00 4.59 -0.83
N ILE A 89 -6.69 3.36 -1.20
CA ILE A 89 -5.67 2.54 -0.56
C ILE A 89 -4.46 2.43 -1.49
N SER A 90 -3.30 2.75 -0.95
CA SER A 90 -2.01 2.50 -1.59
C SER A 90 -1.32 1.36 -0.86
N TYR A 91 -0.71 0.45 -1.64
CA TYR A 91 0.14 -0.58 -1.09
C TYR A 91 1.41 -0.79 -1.91
N ASN A 92 2.44 -1.30 -1.26
CA ASN A 92 3.67 -1.80 -1.85
C ASN A 92 3.97 -3.17 -1.24
N ILE A 93 3.93 -4.21 -2.07
CA ILE A 93 4.22 -5.58 -1.65
C ILE A 93 5.57 -6.02 -2.21
N THR A 94 6.45 -6.50 -1.34
CA THR A 94 7.77 -7.00 -1.70
C THR A 94 7.82 -8.51 -1.54
N ILE A 95 8.12 -9.21 -2.63
CA ILE A 95 8.07 -10.66 -2.74
C ILE A 95 9.45 -11.16 -3.21
N PRO A 96 10.09 -12.11 -2.52
CA PRO A 96 11.34 -12.71 -2.99
C PRO A 96 11.21 -13.31 -4.40
N THR A 97 12.21 -13.06 -5.25
CA THR A 97 12.24 -13.53 -6.64
C THR A 97 12.28 -15.05 -6.74
N ASP A 98 12.84 -15.75 -5.75
CA ASP A 98 12.88 -17.20 -5.70
C ASP A 98 11.57 -17.84 -5.19
N LEU A 99 10.62 -17.01 -4.73
CA LEU A 99 9.22 -17.41 -4.52
C LEU A 99 8.38 -17.12 -5.76
N LEU A 100 8.50 -15.89 -6.30
CA LEU A 100 7.72 -15.41 -7.44
C LEU A 100 8.66 -14.84 -8.48
N TRP A 101 8.75 -15.47 -9.65
CA TRP A 101 9.76 -15.20 -10.67
C TRP A 101 9.14 -14.98 -12.05
N GLY A 102 10.00 -14.66 -13.02
CA GLY A 102 9.59 -14.42 -14.39
C GLY A 102 8.82 -13.10 -14.55
N ASN A 103 7.89 -13.09 -15.50
CA ASN A 103 7.01 -11.95 -15.71
C ASN A 103 5.93 -11.93 -14.62
N ILE A 104 5.83 -10.80 -13.94
CA ILE A 104 4.83 -10.61 -12.89
C ILE A 104 3.58 -9.99 -13.50
N SER A 105 2.43 -10.56 -13.15
CA SER A 105 1.12 -10.06 -13.55
C SER A 105 0.24 -9.85 -12.32
N LEU A 106 -0.62 -8.83 -12.38
CA LEU A 106 -1.53 -8.46 -11.32
C LEU A 106 -2.97 -8.67 -11.77
N VAL A 107 -3.73 -9.43 -10.99
CA VAL A 107 -5.17 -9.59 -11.17
C VAL A 107 -5.87 -8.95 -9.99
N LYS A 108 -6.70 -7.94 -10.26
CA LYS A 108 -7.58 -7.33 -9.25
C LYS A 108 -8.97 -7.93 -9.42
N LYS A 109 -9.49 -8.60 -8.38
CA LYS A 109 -10.74 -9.35 -8.41
C LYS A 109 -10.74 -10.48 -9.46
N TYR A 110 -11.05 -10.15 -10.73
CA TYR A 110 -11.08 -11.08 -11.87
C TYR A 110 -10.43 -10.50 -13.14
N TYR A 111 -9.91 -9.27 -13.07
CA TYR A 111 -9.42 -8.56 -14.23
C TYR A 111 -7.91 -8.47 -14.17
N LEU A 112 -7.25 -8.96 -15.21
CA LEU A 112 -5.84 -8.69 -15.44
C LEU A 112 -5.65 -7.19 -15.55
N GLN A 113 -4.75 -6.65 -14.75
CA GLN A 113 -4.45 -5.23 -14.73
C GLN A 113 -3.44 -4.90 -15.82
N ASP A 114 -3.66 -3.78 -16.49
CA ASP A 114 -2.69 -3.23 -17.44
C ASP A 114 -1.37 -2.95 -16.71
N PRO A 115 -0.20 -3.31 -17.25
CA PRO A 115 1.09 -2.96 -16.67
C PRO A 115 1.28 -1.45 -16.36
N GLU A 116 0.55 -0.55 -17.04
CA GLU A 116 0.58 0.89 -16.74
C GLU A 116 -0.17 1.28 -15.44
N SER A 117 -1.01 0.38 -14.91
CA SER A 117 -1.83 0.64 -13.72
C SER A 117 -1.14 0.34 -12.38
N TYR A 118 0.07 -0.20 -12.42
CA TYR A 118 0.90 -0.48 -11.24
C TYR A 118 2.38 -0.27 -11.55
N THR A 119 3.19 -0.07 -10.52
CA THR A 119 4.65 -0.01 -10.66
C THR A 119 5.24 -1.34 -10.22
N LEU A 120 6.02 -1.97 -11.09
CA LEU A 120 6.80 -3.17 -10.79
C LEU A 120 8.29 -2.85 -10.85
N ILE A 121 8.99 -3.09 -9.74
CA ILE A 121 10.45 -2.94 -9.65
C ILE A 121 11.04 -4.29 -9.29
N ASN A 122 12.05 -4.73 -10.04
CA ASN A 122 12.84 -5.90 -9.72
C ASN A 122 14.30 -5.47 -9.46
N ASN A 123 14.88 -5.91 -8.35
CA ASN A 123 16.25 -5.59 -7.96
C ASN A 123 17.21 -6.79 -8.02
N GLY A 124 16.80 -7.89 -8.67
CA GLY A 124 17.53 -9.15 -8.76
C GLY A 124 17.27 -10.13 -7.62
N THR A 125 16.72 -9.68 -6.48
CA THR A 125 16.41 -10.54 -5.32
C THR A 125 14.95 -10.48 -4.92
N HIS A 126 14.28 -9.35 -5.15
CA HIS A 126 12.88 -9.14 -4.83
C HIS A 126 12.15 -8.46 -5.98
N ASN A 127 10.86 -8.78 -6.09
CA ASN A 127 9.88 -8.03 -6.86
C ASN A 127 9.10 -7.13 -5.90
N CYS A 128 9.09 -5.83 -6.16
CA CYS A 128 8.26 -4.86 -5.45
C CYS A 128 7.14 -4.42 -6.39
N LEU A 129 5.90 -4.67 -6.01
CA LEU A 129 4.72 -4.22 -6.75
C LEU A 129 3.99 -3.15 -5.93
N HIS A 130 3.82 -1.99 -6.53
CA HIS A 130 3.09 -0.87 -5.96
C HIS A 130 1.83 -0.55 -6.76
N MET A 131 0.70 -0.37 -6.07
CA MET A 131 -0.57 0.02 -6.68
C MET A 131 -1.38 0.89 -5.71
N THR A 132 -2.19 1.78 -6.29
CA THR A 132 -3.26 2.50 -5.59
C THR A 132 -4.62 2.10 -6.14
N PHE A 133 -5.62 1.95 -5.27
CA PHE A 133 -6.96 1.59 -5.67
C PHE A 133 -8.02 2.13 -4.71
N ASP A 134 -9.22 2.37 -5.22
CA ASP A 134 -10.35 2.71 -4.37
C ASP A 134 -10.97 1.44 -3.78
N TYR A 135 -10.98 1.37 -2.46
CA TYR A 135 -11.70 0.38 -1.69
C TYR A 135 -13.15 0.83 -1.50
N VAL A 136 -14.08 -0.07 -1.79
CA VAL A 136 -15.52 0.16 -1.63
C VAL A 136 -16.06 -0.92 -0.70
N PRO A 137 -16.59 -0.54 0.47
CA PRO A 137 -17.12 -1.49 1.45
C PRO A 137 -18.31 -2.25 0.86
N PHE A 138 -18.49 -3.50 1.30
CA PHE A 138 -19.58 -4.39 0.89
C PHE A 138 -19.60 -4.79 -0.60
N PHE A 139 -18.67 -4.32 -1.42
CA PHE A 139 -18.54 -4.77 -2.79
C PHE A 139 -17.60 -5.97 -2.88
N SER A 140 -18.16 -7.14 -3.21
CA SER A 140 -17.42 -8.39 -3.27
C SER A 140 -16.20 -8.30 -4.21
N GLY A 141 -15.05 -8.73 -3.70
CA GLY A 141 -13.78 -8.82 -4.44
C GLY A 141 -13.03 -7.49 -4.64
N ILE A 142 -13.54 -6.35 -4.17
CA ILE A 142 -12.70 -5.15 -4.05
C ILE A 142 -11.73 -5.33 -2.86
N GLY A 143 -10.47 -4.99 -3.07
CA GLY A 143 -9.38 -5.27 -2.12
C GLY A 143 -8.75 -6.65 -2.27
N TYR A 144 -9.19 -7.46 -3.24
CA TYR A 144 -8.63 -8.79 -3.53
C TYR A 144 -7.70 -8.73 -4.74
N PHE A 145 -6.46 -9.17 -4.55
CA PHE A 145 -5.40 -9.12 -5.55
C PHE A 145 -4.67 -10.45 -5.62
N ASN A 146 -4.45 -10.94 -6.84
CA ASN A 146 -3.59 -12.09 -7.10
C ASN A 146 -2.41 -11.62 -7.94
N ILE A 147 -1.21 -11.96 -7.48
CA ILE A 147 0.05 -11.59 -8.12
C ILE A 147 0.69 -12.89 -8.58
N PHE A 148 0.79 -13.07 -9.89
CA PHE A 148 1.30 -14.30 -10.50
C PHE A 148 2.64 -14.04 -11.16
N GLY A 149 3.57 -14.97 -11.00
CA GLY A 149 4.76 -15.08 -11.83
C GLY A 149 4.51 -16.04 -13.00
N THR A 150 5.28 -15.89 -14.07
CA THR A 150 5.38 -16.93 -15.11
C THR A 150 6.49 -17.91 -14.72
N GLU A 151 6.31 -19.20 -14.98
CA GLU A 151 7.46 -20.09 -15.12
C GLU A 151 8.35 -19.54 -16.25
N GLY A 152 9.58 -19.15 -15.92
CA GLY A 152 10.65 -19.07 -16.92
C GLY A 152 11.12 -20.47 -17.25
N ALA A 153 11.55 -20.76 -18.47
CA ALA A 153 12.18 -22.03 -18.76
C ALA A 153 13.41 -22.21 -17.85
N TRP A 154 13.54 -23.38 -17.20
CA TRP A 154 14.79 -23.84 -16.61
C TRP A 154 15.84 -24.04 -17.70
#